data_AF-A0A2N1NFZ0-F1
#
_entry.id   AF-A0A2N1NFZ0-F1
#
_cell.length_a   1.000
_cell.length_b   1.000
_cell.length_c   1.000
_cell.angle_alpha   90.00
_cell.angle_beta   90.00
_cell.angle_gamma   90.00
#
_symmetry.space_group_name_H-M   'P 1'
#
loop_
_entity.id
_entity.type
_entity.pdbx_description
1 polymer ?
#
loop_
_entity_poly.entity_id
_entity_poly.type
_entity_poly.pdbx_seq_one_letter_code
_entity_poly.pdbx_strand_id
1 'polypeptide(L)'
;MIIFNFMLTVTILRREINNNEQFRTWFQEHRVFCIFIAFCSLGNLNILHVLNCKFNYMDIFDAKLSFTAEKKIIHASVISLIIGDIPRFYLLTYINLNSEFSAIPMTSLFLTLLVLFFGFFYRLYESMIRNYENPTIQELVISKKQFSEA
;
A
#
# COMPACT_ATOMS: atom_id res chain seq x y z
N MET A 1 -11.02 -11.90 -0.29
CA MET A 1 -9.93 -10.91 -0.45
C MET A 1 -10.40 -9.60 -1.06
N ILE A 2 -10.97 -9.58 -2.28
CA ILE A 2 -11.39 -8.34 -2.96
C ILE A 2 -12.33 -7.47 -2.10
N ILE A 3 -13.39 -8.05 -1.54
CA ILE A 3 -14.34 -7.31 -0.68
C ILE A 3 -13.65 -6.76 0.58
N PHE A 4 -12.76 -7.53 1.18
CA PHE A 4 -12.00 -7.10 2.37
C PHE A 4 -11.08 -5.92 2.04
N ASN A 5 -10.33 -6.01 0.94
CA ASN A 5 -9.46 -4.93 0.47
C ASN A 5 -10.26 -3.68 0.09
N PHE A 6 -11.44 -3.86 -0.52
CA PHE A 6 -12.36 -2.77 -0.80
C PHE A 6 -12.80 -2.03 0.47
N MET A 7 -13.31 -2.77 1.46
CA MET A 7 -13.77 -2.19 2.73
C MET A 7 -12.65 -1.45 3.45
N LEU A 8 -11.43 -2.00 3.46
CA LEU A 8 -10.27 -1.34 4.04
C LEU A 8 -9.84 -0.09 3.27
N THR A 9 -9.79 -0.16 1.94
CA THR A 9 -9.49 0.99 1.07
C THR A 9 -10.45 2.13 1.34
N VAL A 10 -11.76 1.86 1.32
CA VAL A 10 -12.80 2.88 1.58
C VAL A 10 -12.66 3.44 2.98
N THR A 11 -12.38 2.60 3.98
CA THR A 11 -12.20 3.04 5.37
C THR A 11 -10.99 3.95 5.54
N ILE A 12 -9.86 3.62 4.91
CA ILE A 12 -8.62 4.41 4.95
C ILE A 12 -8.85 5.75 4.25
N LEU A 13 -9.34 5.75 3.02
CA LEU A 13 -9.57 6.96 2.24
C LEU A 13 -10.63 7.88 2.88
N ARG A 14 -11.73 7.32 3.39
CA ARG A 14 -12.77 8.12 4.06
C ARG A 14 -12.25 8.79 5.32
N ARG A 15 -11.44 8.08 6.12
CA ARG A 15 -10.78 8.66 7.28
C ARG A 15 -9.83 9.78 6.88
N GLU A 16 -9.10 9.60 5.78
CA GLU A 16 -8.13 10.57 5.30
C GLU A 16 -8.81 11.84 4.79
N ILE A 17 -9.87 11.72 4.01
CA ILE A 17 -10.68 12.86 3.53
C ILE A 17 -11.26 13.67 4.69
N ASN A 18 -11.67 13.00 5.78
CA ASN A 18 -12.29 13.67 6.91
C ASN A 18 -11.28 14.36 7.83
N ASN A 19 -10.08 13.78 8.00
CA ASN A 19 -9.14 14.20 9.05
C ASN A 19 -7.90 14.93 8.53
N ASN A 20 -7.63 14.89 7.22
CA ASN A 20 -6.46 15.53 6.61
C ASN A 20 -6.92 16.53 5.55
N GLU A 21 -6.82 17.83 5.88
CA GLU A 21 -7.24 18.90 4.97
C GLU A 21 -6.39 18.96 3.70
N GLN A 22 -5.09 18.64 3.79
CA GLN A 22 -4.19 18.66 2.63
C GLN A 22 -4.56 17.56 1.63
N PHE A 23 -4.81 16.34 2.14
CA PHE A 23 -5.31 15.24 1.32
C PHE A 23 -6.67 15.57 0.70
N ARG A 24 -7.56 16.25 1.45
CA ARG A 24 -8.88 16.65 0.96
C ARG A 24 -8.78 17.62 -0.22
N THR A 25 -7.91 18.62 -0.14
CA THR A 25 -7.68 19.56 -1.26
C THR A 25 -7.11 18.84 -2.48
N TRP A 26 -6.07 18.03 -2.28
CA TRP A 26 -5.50 17.21 -3.35
C TRP A 26 -6.53 16.26 -4.00
N PHE A 27 -7.40 15.64 -3.19
CA PHE A 27 -8.45 14.75 -3.67
C PHE A 27 -9.48 15.47 -4.55
N GLN A 28 -9.77 16.75 -4.29
CA GLN A 28 -10.68 17.53 -5.13
C GLN A 28 -10.07 17.80 -6.51
N GLU A 29 -8.76 18.04 -6.58
CA GLU A 29 -8.06 18.28 -7.85
C GLU A 29 -7.83 17.00 -8.65
N HIS A 30 -7.58 15.87 -7.97
CA HIS A 30 -7.17 14.61 -8.61
C HIS A 30 -8.14 13.43 -8.37
N ARG A 31 -9.43 13.72 -8.21
CA ARG A 31 -10.47 12.73 -7.87
C ARG A 31 -10.46 11.48 -8.74
N VAL A 32 -10.36 11.63 -10.07
CA VAL A 32 -10.38 10.50 -11.02
C VAL A 32 -9.19 9.56 -10.79
N PHE A 33 -8.01 10.13 -10.58
CA PHE A 33 -6.80 9.36 -10.30
C PHE A 33 -6.90 8.63 -8.96
N CYS A 34 -7.39 9.29 -7.91
CA CYS A 34 -7.60 8.64 -6.62
C CYS A 34 -8.57 7.45 -6.70
N ILE A 35 -9.68 7.59 -7.45
CA ILE A 35 -10.65 6.50 -7.67
C ILE A 35 -9.99 5.35 -8.46
N PHE A 36 -9.19 5.66 -9.49
CA PHE A 36 -8.45 4.64 -10.24
C PHE A 36 -7.50 3.85 -9.33
N ILE A 37 -6.73 4.53 -8.50
CA ILE A 37 -5.82 3.88 -7.55
C ILE A 37 -6.58 3.09 -6.48
N ALA A 38 -7.72 3.58 -6.01
CA ALA A 38 -8.61 2.85 -5.10
C ALA A 38 -9.24 1.60 -5.76
N PHE A 39 -9.45 1.63 -7.08
CA PHE A 39 -9.87 0.44 -7.83
C PHE A 39 -8.71 -0.56 -7.96
N CYS A 40 -7.50 -0.10 -8.28
CA CYS A 40 -6.32 -0.96 -8.31
C CYS A 40 -6.03 -1.60 -6.95
N SER A 41 -6.29 -0.89 -5.84
CA SER A 41 -6.07 -1.40 -4.49
C SER A 41 -6.99 -2.56 -4.08
N LEU A 42 -8.04 -2.85 -4.86
CA LEU A 42 -8.84 -4.07 -4.73
C LEU A 42 -7.98 -5.33 -4.83
N GLY A 43 -7.01 -5.31 -5.75
CA GLY A 43 -6.06 -6.40 -5.95
C GLY A 43 -5.01 -6.45 -4.84
N ASN A 44 -4.43 -5.29 -4.50
CA ASN A 44 -3.41 -5.19 -3.46
C ASN A 44 -3.45 -3.82 -2.78
N LEU A 45 -3.64 -3.80 -1.46
CA LEU A 45 -3.71 -2.58 -0.66
C LEU A 45 -2.44 -1.73 -0.70
N ASN A 46 -1.26 -2.31 -1.00
CA ASN A 46 -0.02 -1.55 -1.15
C ASN A 46 -0.09 -0.49 -2.24
N ILE A 47 -0.95 -0.66 -3.23
CA ILE A 47 -1.09 0.28 -4.35
C ILE A 47 -1.53 1.68 -3.85
N LEU A 48 -2.19 1.77 -2.68
CA LEU A 48 -2.50 3.07 -2.06
C LEU A 48 -1.27 3.91 -1.73
N HIS A 49 -0.08 3.32 -1.52
CA HIS A 49 1.14 4.09 -1.31
C HIS A 49 1.59 4.86 -2.56
N VAL A 50 1.17 4.43 -3.75
CA VAL A 50 1.45 5.15 -5.01
C VAL A 50 0.95 6.59 -4.94
N LEU A 51 -0.15 6.84 -4.20
CA LEU A 51 -0.68 8.18 -4.00
C LEU A 51 0.32 9.16 -3.36
N ASN A 52 1.33 8.66 -2.64
CA ASN A 52 2.31 9.48 -1.91
C ASN A 52 3.76 9.18 -2.31
N CYS A 53 4.00 8.64 -3.51
CA CYS A 53 5.33 8.25 -3.94
C CYS A 53 6.24 9.41 -4.42
N LYS A 54 5.78 10.67 -4.40
CA LYS A 54 6.54 11.86 -4.90
C LYS A 54 7.28 11.56 -6.21
N PHE A 55 6.61 10.91 -7.14
CA PHE A 55 7.22 10.50 -8.40
C PHE A 55 7.41 11.73 -9.30
N ASN A 56 8.68 12.07 -9.57
CA ASN A 56 9.08 13.14 -10.49
C ASN A 56 8.41 14.52 -10.23
N TYR A 57 8.14 14.85 -8.96
CA TYR A 57 7.44 16.09 -8.55
C TYR A 57 6.08 16.31 -9.22
N MET A 58 5.44 15.24 -9.71
CA MET A 58 4.11 15.34 -10.28
C MET A 58 3.07 15.44 -9.16
N ASP A 59 2.25 16.48 -9.20
CA ASP A 59 1.22 16.78 -8.19
C ASP A 59 0.23 15.61 -8.01
N ILE A 60 0.01 14.82 -9.06
CA ILE A 60 -0.85 13.62 -9.07
C ILE A 60 -0.33 12.51 -8.12
N PHE A 61 0.95 12.52 -7.72
CA PHE A 61 1.53 11.52 -6.81
C PHE A 61 1.94 12.12 -5.44
N ASP A 62 1.48 13.34 -5.12
CA ASP A 62 1.73 14.05 -3.85
C ASP A 62 0.44 14.21 -3.02
N ALA A 63 -0.25 13.10 -2.74
CA ALA A 63 -1.50 13.12 -1.97
C ALA A 63 -1.31 13.50 -0.49
N LYS A 64 -0.06 13.62 0.00
CA LYS A 64 0.28 13.95 1.39
C LYS A 64 -0.50 13.10 2.39
N LEU A 65 -0.41 11.78 2.22
CA LEU A 65 -1.04 10.80 3.12
C LEU A 65 -0.52 10.98 4.56
N SER A 66 -1.42 10.93 5.54
CA SER A 66 -1.08 11.02 6.95
C SER A 66 -0.30 9.79 7.40
N PHE A 67 0.64 9.98 8.34
CA PHE A 67 1.40 8.89 8.93
C PHE A 67 0.52 7.75 9.50
N THR A 68 -0.68 8.11 10.00
CA THR A 68 -1.64 7.13 10.50
C THR A 68 -2.25 6.30 9.38
N ALA A 69 -2.62 6.91 8.26
CA ALA A 69 -3.16 6.18 7.10
C ALA A 69 -2.09 5.29 6.49
N GLU A 70 -0.87 5.79 6.34
CA GLU A 70 0.23 4.98 5.82
C GLU A 70 0.51 3.77 6.71
N LYS A 71 0.65 3.94 8.03
CA LYS A 71 0.82 2.82 8.97
C LYS A 71 -0.32 1.79 8.84
N LYS A 72 -1.56 2.24 8.63
CA LYS A 72 -2.70 1.34 8.41
C LYS A 72 -2.61 0.58 7.10
N ILE A 73 -2.15 1.21 6.01
CA ILE A 73 -1.96 0.54 4.72
C ILE A 73 -0.93 -0.60 4.87
N ILE A 74 0.17 -0.37 5.58
CA ILE A 74 1.19 -1.39 5.87
C ILE A 74 0.59 -2.59 6.59
N HIS A 75 -0.08 -2.34 7.72
CA HIS A 75 -0.64 -3.43 8.54
C HIS A 75 -1.73 -4.18 7.77
N ALA A 76 -2.56 -3.45 7.02
CA ALA A 76 -3.59 -4.04 6.18
C ALA A 76 -3.02 -4.91 5.06
N SER A 77 -1.89 -4.50 4.47
CA SER A 77 -1.15 -5.28 3.47
C SER A 77 -0.55 -6.57 4.04
N VAL A 78 -0.01 -6.50 5.27
CA VAL A 78 0.47 -7.70 5.98
C VAL A 78 -0.67 -8.69 6.20
N ILE A 79 -1.82 -8.20 6.67
CA ILE A 79 -3.02 -9.00 6.90
C ILE A 79 -3.55 -9.60 5.59
N SER A 80 -3.62 -8.83 4.51
CA SER A 80 -4.08 -9.29 3.19
C SER A 80 -3.23 -10.45 2.66
N LEU A 81 -1.92 -10.42 2.88
CA LEU A 81 -1.03 -11.52 2.46
C LEU A 81 -1.30 -12.80 3.24
N ILE A 82 -1.46 -12.70 4.56
CA ILE A 82 -1.67 -13.87 5.42
C ILE A 82 -3.03 -14.52 5.14
N ILE A 83 -4.08 -13.73 5.01
CA ILE A 83 -5.45 -14.23 4.86
C ILE A 83 -5.77 -14.62 3.42
N GLY A 84 -5.07 -14.03 2.46
CA GLY A 84 -5.46 -14.09 1.06
C GLY A 84 -4.41 -14.72 0.14
N ASP A 85 -3.23 -14.12 0.07
CA ASP A 85 -2.20 -14.55 -0.88
C ASP A 85 -1.60 -15.93 -0.51
N ILE A 86 -1.33 -16.19 0.78
CA ILE A 86 -0.80 -17.49 1.24
C ILE A 86 -1.81 -18.63 0.98
N PRO A 87 -3.09 -18.55 1.39
CA PRO A 87 -4.06 -19.61 1.11
C PRO A 87 -4.29 -19.81 -0.39
N ARG A 88 -4.32 -18.72 -1.18
CA ARG A 88 -4.43 -18.80 -2.63
C ARG A 88 -3.25 -19.55 -3.25
N PHE A 89 -2.03 -19.23 -2.82
CA PHE A 89 -0.82 -19.92 -3.30
C PHE A 89 -0.84 -21.41 -2.97
N TYR A 90 -1.23 -21.78 -1.75
CA TYR A 90 -1.37 -23.18 -1.35
C TYR A 90 -2.40 -23.92 -2.21
N LEU A 91 -3.59 -23.33 -2.40
CA LEU A 91 -4.66 -23.93 -3.19
C LEU A 91 -4.25 -24.12 -4.67
N LEU A 92 -3.63 -23.10 -5.27
CA LEU A 92 -3.16 -23.19 -6.66
C LEU A 92 -2.05 -24.24 -6.82
N THR A 93 -1.16 -24.36 -5.84
CA THR A 93 -0.12 -25.39 -5.85
C THR A 93 -0.75 -26.78 -5.75
N TYR A 94 -1.72 -26.96 -4.85
CA TYR A 94 -2.46 -28.22 -4.70
C TYR A 94 -3.19 -28.62 -5.99
N ILE A 95 -3.87 -27.67 -6.65
CA ILE A 95 -4.57 -27.93 -7.92
C ILE A 95 -3.58 -28.31 -9.02
N ASN A 96 -2.47 -27.59 -9.18
CA ASN A 96 -1.49 -27.85 -10.23
C ASN A 96 -0.72 -29.17 -10.03
N LEU A 97 -0.59 -29.66 -8.78
CA LEU A 97 0.08 -30.94 -8.49
C LEU A 97 -0.84 -32.17 -8.68
N ASN A 98 -2.15 -32.02 -8.49
CA ASN A 98 -3.11 -33.13 -8.50
C ASN A 98 -4.01 -33.17 -9.75
N SER A 99 -3.91 -32.18 -10.64
CA SER A 99 -4.69 -32.11 -11.87
C SER A 99 -3.80 -32.32 -13.09
N GLU A 100 -4.41 -32.75 -14.19
CA GLU A 100 -3.72 -32.73 -15.49
C GLU A 100 -3.28 -31.31 -15.85
N PHE A 101 -2.23 -31.23 -16.67
CA PHE A 101 -1.66 -29.95 -17.08
C PHE A 101 -2.73 -29.05 -17.71
N SER A 102 -2.91 -27.87 -17.13
CA SER A 102 -3.78 -26.83 -17.67
C SER A 102 -3.08 -25.47 -17.58
N ALA A 103 -3.12 -24.72 -18.69
CA ALA A 103 -2.43 -23.44 -18.80
C ALA A 103 -2.98 -22.39 -17.82
N ILE A 104 -4.28 -22.41 -17.52
CA ILE A 104 -4.95 -21.44 -16.66
C ILE A 104 -4.45 -21.48 -15.20
N PRO A 105 -4.47 -22.63 -14.50
CA PRO A 105 -3.96 -22.70 -13.14
C PRO A 105 -2.43 -22.51 -13.07
N MET A 106 -1.68 -22.88 -14.11
CA MET A 106 -0.24 -22.64 -14.15
C MET A 106 0.11 -21.15 -14.27
N THR A 107 -0.54 -20.44 -15.20
CA THR A 107 -0.36 -18.99 -15.35
C THR A 107 -0.80 -18.24 -14.09
N SER A 108 -1.90 -18.66 -13.48
CA SER A 108 -2.39 -18.09 -12.21
C SER A 108 -1.41 -18.32 -11.05
N LEU A 109 -0.77 -19.48 -10.99
CA LEU A 109 0.24 -19.80 -9.99
C LEU A 109 1.48 -18.92 -10.19
N PHE A 110 1.96 -18.78 -11.42
CA PHE A 110 3.10 -17.91 -11.76
C PHE A 110 2.83 -16.44 -11.37
N LEU A 111 1.66 -15.91 -11.71
CA LEU A 111 1.26 -14.55 -11.34
C LEU A 111 1.17 -14.38 -9.81
N THR A 112 0.63 -15.37 -9.11
CA THR A 112 0.56 -15.35 -7.63
C THR A 112 1.97 -15.37 -7.01
N LEU A 113 2.89 -16.14 -7.57
CA LEU A 113 4.29 -16.17 -7.14
C LEU A 113 4.96 -14.80 -7.32
N LEU A 114 4.74 -14.14 -8.46
CA LEU A 114 5.26 -12.78 -8.71
C LEU A 114 4.71 -11.78 -7.69
N VAL A 115 3.41 -11.81 -7.41
CA VAL A 115 2.79 -10.92 -6.41
C VAL A 115 3.39 -11.14 -5.02
N LEU A 116 3.59 -12.40 -4.61
CA LEU A 116 4.25 -12.72 -3.35
C LEU A 116 5.70 -12.23 -3.31
N PHE A 117 6.45 -12.43 -4.39
CA PHE A 117 7.84 -12.00 -4.51
C PHE A 117 7.95 -10.47 -4.40
N PHE A 118 7.27 -9.72 -5.26
CA PHE A 118 7.27 -8.24 -5.20
C PHE A 118 6.72 -7.72 -3.87
N GLY A 119 5.67 -8.35 -3.34
CA GLY A 119 5.10 -8.00 -2.05
C GLY A 119 6.05 -8.23 -0.87
N PHE A 120 6.94 -9.24 -0.97
CA PHE A 120 7.99 -9.51 0.01
C PHE A 120 9.09 -8.44 -0.07
N PHE A 121 9.61 -8.14 -1.27
CA PHE A 121 10.62 -7.09 -1.45
C PHE A 121 10.12 -5.71 -1.02
N TYR A 122 8.86 -5.39 -1.31
CA TYR A 122 8.25 -4.14 -0.85
C TYR A 122 8.27 -4.00 0.67
N ARG A 123 7.96 -5.08 1.40
CA ARG A 123 7.99 -5.07 2.87
C ARG A 123 9.40 -4.99 3.42
N LEU A 124 10.36 -5.66 2.79
CA LEU A 124 11.76 -5.52 3.15
C LEU A 124 12.22 -4.06 2.96
N TYR A 125 11.90 -3.48 1.80
CA TYR A 125 12.16 -2.06 1.51
C TYR A 125 11.56 -1.17 2.60
N GLU A 126 10.28 -1.37 2.92
CA GLU A 126 9.61 -0.55 3.91
C GLU A 126 10.18 -0.75 5.33
N SER A 127 10.46 -1.99 5.74
CA SER A 127 11.05 -2.29 7.04
C SER A 127 12.45 -1.69 7.20
N MET A 128 13.24 -1.64 6.13
CA MET A 128 14.60 -1.12 6.16
C MET A 128 14.64 0.41 6.06
N ILE A 129 13.89 1.01 5.13
CA ILE A 129 14.01 2.44 4.82
C ILE A 129 13.07 3.28 5.66
N ARG A 130 11.84 2.82 5.90
CA ARG A 130 10.84 3.63 6.60
C ARG A 130 11.07 3.71 8.11
N ASN A 131 11.69 2.70 8.70
CA ASN A 131 12.21 2.78 10.07
C ASN A 131 13.43 3.70 10.18
N TYR A 132 14.11 4.00 9.07
CA TYR A 132 15.27 4.89 9.04
C TYR A 132 14.87 6.37 8.93
N GLU A 133 13.76 6.69 8.25
CA GLU A 133 13.28 8.06 8.07
C GLU A 133 12.56 8.64 9.31
N ASN A 134 11.99 7.77 10.14
CA ASN A 134 11.31 8.13 11.39
C ASN A 134 12.21 8.79 12.46
N PRO A 135 13.43 8.28 12.75
CA PRO A 135 14.33 8.95 13.68
C PRO A 135 14.86 10.28 13.13
N THR A 136 15.10 10.40 11.81
CA THR A 136 15.74 11.59 11.25
C THR A 136 14.82 12.81 11.24
N ILE A 137 13.51 12.65 10.98
CA ILE A 137 12.56 13.78 11.00
C ILE A 137 12.32 14.27 12.43
N GLN A 138 12.23 13.37 13.42
CA GLN A 138 12.14 13.78 14.82
C GLN A 138 13.40 14.52 15.28
N GLU A 139 14.58 14.02 14.93
CA GLU A 139 15.86 14.68 15.25
C GLU A 139 16.02 16.04 14.53
N LEU A 140 15.61 16.15 13.26
CA LEU A 140 15.63 17.42 12.51
C LEU A 140 14.64 18.45 13.09
N VAL A 141 13.45 18.03 13.53
CA VAL A 141 12.45 18.91 14.15
C VAL A 141 12.92 19.37 15.54
N ILE A 142 13.54 18.49 16.33
CA ILE A 142 14.12 18.84 17.64
C ILE A 142 15.28 19.83 17.47
N SER A 143 16.20 19.53 16.55
CA SER A 143 17.32 20.42 16.18
C SER A 143 16.83 21.82 15.79
N LYS A 144 15.87 21.90 14.86
CA LYS A 144 15.36 23.20 14.37
C LYS A 144 14.64 24.00 15.46
N LYS A 145 14.01 23.33 16.43
CA LYS A 145 13.37 23.99 17.58
C LYS A 145 14.39 24.52 18.58
N GLN A 146 15.46 23.78 18.84
CA GLN A 146 16.57 24.23 19.70
C GLN A 146 17.31 25.44 19.12
N PHE A 147 17.46 25.53 17.79
CA PHE A 147 18.06 26.70 17.12
C PHE A 147 17.14 27.93 17.04
N SER A 148 15.83 27.78 17.27
CA SER A 148 14.88 28.89 17.28
C SER A 148 14.65 29.49 18.68
N GLU A 149 15.08 28.78 19.74
CA GLU A 149 14.92 29.18 21.14
C GLU A 149 16.25 29.64 21.78
N ALA A 150 17.34 29.68 21.01
CA ALA A 150 18.66 30.20 21.38
C ALA A 150 18.97 31.51 20.64
#